data_AF-A0A2E6FCQ8-F1
#
_entry.id   AF-A0A2E6FCQ8-F1
#
_cell.length_a   1.000
_cell.length_b   1.000
_cell.length_c   1.000
_cell.angle_alpha   90.00
_cell.angle_beta   90.00
_cell.angle_gamma   90.00
#
_symmetry.space_group_name_H-M   'P 1'
#
loop_
_entity.id
_entity.type
_entity.pdbx_description
1 polymer ?
#
loop_
_entity_poly.entity_id
_entity_poly.type
_entity_poly.pdbx_seq_one_letter_code
_entity_poly.pdbx_strand_id
1 'polypeptide(L)'
;MNLQKAIDRWRDQETYKKQSGIHWFVWLLENPKSPISLTGAIDLYHHDIIHILLNRGMEVKDEAVVIGFTMGNSETTKPWVKWLFEFCVRYLYPEGYRFTPNDLAEYEMGYAYGRSREKKNIHLACFDVSQDVKTIRNIWGINIEEVL
;
A
#
# COMPACT_ATOMS: atom_id res chain seq x y z
N MET A 1 4.31 -18.78 -9.40
CA MET A 1 5.51 -18.28 -8.71
C MET A 1 5.10 -18.09 -7.27
N ASN A 2 5.77 -18.79 -6.35
CA ASN A 2 5.48 -18.64 -4.93
C ASN A 2 5.88 -17.26 -4.42
N LEU A 3 5.28 -16.86 -3.31
CA LEU A 3 5.47 -15.54 -2.73
C LEU A 3 6.92 -15.33 -2.30
N GLN A 4 7.61 -16.34 -1.76
CA GLN A 4 9.02 -16.22 -1.39
C GLN A 4 9.90 -15.81 -2.58
N LYS A 5 9.80 -16.52 -3.70
CA LYS A 5 10.56 -16.17 -4.92
C LYS A 5 10.17 -14.80 -5.47
N ALA A 6 8.91 -14.39 -5.29
CA ALA A 6 8.45 -13.07 -5.69
C ALA A 6 9.10 -11.97 -4.83
N ILE A 7 9.21 -12.18 -3.52
CA ILE A 7 9.89 -11.28 -2.58
C ILE A 7 11.37 -11.20 -2.88
N ASP A 8 12.03 -12.34 -3.11
CA ASP A 8 13.46 -12.36 -3.44
C ASP A 8 13.70 -11.55 -4.73
N ARG A 9 12.90 -11.80 -5.77
CA ARG A 9 12.96 -11.04 -7.03
C ARG A 9 12.66 -9.55 -6.84
N TRP A 10 11.71 -9.19 -5.98
CA TRP A 10 11.36 -7.80 -5.67
C TRP A 10 12.54 -7.04 -5.08
N ARG A 11 13.26 -7.66 -4.14
CA ARG A 11 14.42 -7.08 -3.46
C ARG A 11 15.66 -6.97 -4.36
N ASP A 12 15.77 -7.85 -5.35
CA ASP A 12 16.89 -7.87 -6.29
C ASP A 12 16.72 -6.85 -7.44
N GLN A 13 15.60 -6.12 -7.53
CA GLN A 13 15.39 -5.13 -8.59
C GLN A 13 16.31 -3.92 -8.40
N GLU A 14 16.89 -3.39 -9.49
CA GLU A 14 17.67 -2.14 -9.46
C GLU A 14 16.86 -0.93 -8.97
N THR A 15 15.54 -0.97 -9.20
CA THR A 15 14.60 0.05 -8.74
C THR A 15 14.25 -0.10 -7.26
N TYR A 16 14.69 -1.17 -6.59
CA TYR A 16 14.46 -1.40 -5.17
C TYR A 16 15.16 -0.37 -4.32
N LYS A 17 14.34 0.53 -3.75
CA LYS A 17 14.80 1.54 -2.81
C LYS A 17 14.61 0.97 -1.42
N LYS A 18 15.72 0.60 -0.78
CA LYS A 18 15.73 0.24 0.64
C LYS A 18 15.01 1.35 1.41
N GLN A 19 13.88 1.04 2.06
CA GLN A 19 12.97 2.04 2.66
C GLN A 19 13.60 2.94 3.75
N SER A 20 14.89 2.78 4.07
CA SER A 20 15.66 3.60 5.01
C SER A 20 15.69 5.11 4.71
N GLY A 21 15.24 5.57 3.52
CA GLY A 21 15.07 6.99 3.18
C GLY A 21 13.67 7.57 3.40
N ILE A 22 12.66 6.74 3.71
CA ILE A 22 11.23 7.13 3.78
C ILE A 22 10.81 7.28 5.26
N HIS A 23 11.63 8.00 6.02
CA HIS A 23 11.72 7.92 7.48
C HIS A 23 10.56 8.55 8.26
N TRP A 24 9.53 9.09 7.60
CA TRP A 24 8.45 9.81 8.29
C TRP A 24 7.03 9.40 7.85
N PHE A 25 6.88 8.88 6.63
CA PHE A 25 5.62 8.29 6.13
C PHE A 25 5.31 6.96 6.81
N VAL A 26 6.33 6.10 6.87
CA VAL A 26 6.32 4.84 7.61
C VAL A 26 6.07 5.11 9.10
N TRP A 27 6.68 6.15 9.66
CA TRP A 27 6.42 6.58 11.04
C TRP A 27 4.98 7.09 11.27
N LEU A 28 4.38 7.78 10.30
CA LEU A 28 2.98 8.26 10.35
C LEU A 28 1.98 7.09 10.33
N LEU A 29 2.28 6.03 9.57
CA LEU A 29 1.50 4.80 9.51
C LEU A 29 1.74 3.90 10.73
N GLU A 30 2.99 3.64 11.12
CA GLU A 30 3.35 2.64 12.13
C GLU A 30 3.14 3.10 13.58
N ASN A 31 3.06 4.40 13.87
CA ASN A 31 3.01 4.87 15.25
C ASN A 31 1.56 4.93 15.80
N PRO A 32 1.14 4.03 16.71
CA PRO A 32 -0.20 4.07 17.33
C PRO A 32 -0.44 5.29 18.24
N LYS A 33 0.61 6.04 18.59
CA LYS A 33 0.53 7.33 19.32
C LYS A 33 0.51 8.54 18.39
N SER A 34 0.64 8.35 17.07
CA SER A 34 0.34 9.42 16.12
C SER A 34 -1.15 9.77 16.24
N PRO A 35 -1.53 11.05 16.32
CA PRO A 35 -2.95 11.44 16.25
C PRO A 35 -3.61 11.05 14.91
N ILE A 36 -2.79 10.57 13.95
CA ILE A 36 -3.12 10.09 12.63
C ILE A 36 -2.56 8.68 12.45
N SER A 37 -2.62 7.77 13.44
CA SER A 37 -2.26 6.37 13.17
C SER A 37 -3.24 5.84 12.11
N LEU A 38 -2.84 5.91 10.84
CA LEU A 38 -3.75 5.65 9.74
C LEU A 38 -4.11 4.17 9.82
N THR A 39 -5.39 3.93 9.98
CA THR A 39 -6.02 2.64 9.80
C THR A 39 -5.60 2.05 8.46
N GLY A 40 -5.04 0.83 8.46
CA GLY A 40 -4.34 0.29 7.29
C GLY A 40 -2.81 0.28 7.41
N ALA A 41 -2.25 0.76 8.52
CA ALA A 41 -0.84 0.62 8.85
C ALA A 41 -0.36 -0.83 8.69
N ILE A 42 0.76 -0.99 8.00
CA ILE A 42 1.33 -2.27 7.60
C ILE A 42 2.83 -2.18 7.78
N ASP A 43 3.47 -3.25 8.27
CA ASP A 43 4.93 -3.27 8.37
C ASP A 43 5.56 -3.27 6.97
N LEU A 44 6.84 -2.89 6.90
CA LEU A 44 7.59 -2.80 5.63
C LEU A 44 7.61 -4.12 4.84
N TYR A 45 7.63 -5.26 5.54
CA TYR A 45 7.67 -6.57 4.89
C TYR A 45 6.34 -6.91 4.21
N HIS A 46 5.24 -6.70 4.91
CA HIS A 46 3.90 -6.91 4.38
C HIS A 46 3.56 -5.84 3.34
N HIS A 47 4.09 -4.63 3.46
CA HIS A 47 3.97 -3.58 2.45
C HIS A 47 4.54 -4.02 1.10
N ASP A 48 5.79 -4.52 1.09
CA ASP A 48 6.43 -5.09 -0.10
C ASP A 48 5.59 -6.23 -0.71
N ILE A 49 4.94 -7.04 0.13
CA ILE A 49 4.01 -8.08 -0.34
C ILE A 49 2.81 -7.47 -1.05
N ILE A 50 2.23 -6.36 -0.57
CA ILE A 50 1.12 -5.68 -1.26
C ILE A 50 1.56 -5.17 -2.63
N HIS A 51 2.77 -4.60 -2.77
CA HIS A 51 3.31 -4.23 -4.09
C HIS A 51 3.33 -5.43 -5.03
N ILE A 52 3.82 -6.57 -4.56
CA ILE A 52 3.86 -7.82 -5.34
C ILE A 52 2.44 -8.28 -5.71
N LEU A 53 1.50 -8.22 -4.77
CA LEU A 53 0.12 -8.64 -5.00
C LEU A 53 -0.62 -7.73 -5.98
N LEU A 54 -0.39 -6.42 -5.93
CA LEU A 54 -0.99 -5.45 -6.86
C LEU A 54 -0.21 -5.31 -8.17
N ASN A 55 0.99 -5.92 -8.27
CA ASN A 55 1.90 -5.75 -9.40
C ASN A 55 2.31 -4.28 -9.63
N ARG A 56 2.63 -3.57 -8.54
CA ARG A 56 2.98 -2.14 -8.54
C ARG A 56 4.43 -1.90 -8.11
N GLY A 57 5.10 -0.93 -8.74
CA GLY A 57 6.50 -0.57 -8.51
C GLY A 57 6.71 0.32 -7.27
N MET A 58 7.81 1.09 -7.25
CA MET A 58 8.18 2.03 -6.17
C MET A 58 8.21 3.50 -6.63
N GLU A 59 7.53 3.81 -7.74
CA GLU A 59 7.29 5.20 -8.12
C GLU A 59 6.23 5.82 -7.20
N VAL A 60 6.21 7.16 -7.09
CA VAL A 60 5.25 7.87 -6.21
C VAL A 60 3.80 7.48 -6.51
N LYS A 61 3.46 7.31 -7.79
CA LYS A 61 2.14 6.82 -8.23
C LYS A 61 1.83 5.41 -7.75
N ASP A 62 2.82 4.52 -7.72
CA ASP A 62 2.64 3.11 -7.32
C ASP A 62 2.47 3.00 -5.81
N GLU A 63 3.27 3.76 -5.05
CA GLU A 63 3.10 3.94 -3.62
C GLU A 63 1.68 4.46 -3.32
N ALA A 64 1.23 5.49 -4.06
CA ALA A 64 -0.11 6.05 -3.92
C ALA A 64 -1.21 4.98 -4.06
N VAL A 65 -1.13 4.10 -5.08
CA VAL A 65 -2.06 2.98 -5.26
C VAL A 65 -2.01 2.02 -4.06
N VAL A 66 -0.82 1.61 -3.62
CA VAL A 66 -0.65 0.65 -2.52
C VAL A 66 -1.21 1.20 -1.21
N ILE A 67 -0.93 2.46 -0.89
CA ILE A 67 -1.45 3.15 0.29
C ILE A 67 -2.97 3.29 0.20
N GLY A 68 -3.48 3.73 -0.95
CA GLY A 68 -4.91 3.81 -1.19
C GLY A 68 -5.57 2.46 -0.94
N PHE A 69 -5.03 1.40 -1.54
CA PHE A 69 -5.53 0.04 -1.41
C PHE A 69 -5.57 -0.44 0.04
N THR A 70 -4.48 -0.31 0.80
CA THR A 70 -4.43 -0.74 2.20
C THR A 70 -5.40 0.04 3.08
N MET A 71 -5.48 1.37 2.89
CA MET A 71 -6.44 2.22 3.61
C MET A 71 -7.89 1.88 3.25
N GLY A 72 -8.21 1.69 1.97
CA GLY A 72 -9.56 1.36 1.51
C GLY A 72 -10.00 -0.06 1.90
N ASN A 73 -9.06 -1.01 1.95
CA ASN A 73 -9.30 -2.37 2.39
C ASN A 73 -9.46 -2.52 3.91
N SER A 74 -9.00 -1.53 4.69
CA SER A 74 -9.22 -1.50 6.13
C SER A 74 -10.64 -1.10 6.49
N GLU A 75 -11.28 -1.85 7.38
CA GLU A 75 -12.62 -1.54 7.90
C GLU A 75 -12.61 -0.39 8.91
N THR A 76 -11.45 -0.13 9.51
CA THR A 76 -11.31 0.89 10.53
C THR A 76 -11.11 2.28 9.93
N THR A 77 -10.82 2.39 8.64
CA THR A 77 -10.61 3.67 7.95
C THR A 77 -11.86 4.51 7.87
N LYS A 78 -11.84 5.60 8.64
CA LYS A 78 -12.91 6.59 8.66
C LYS A 78 -12.71 7.60 7.52
N PRO A 79 -13.78 8.16 6.93
CA PRO A 79 -13.67 9.14 5.85
C PRO A 79 -12.82 10.37 6.19
N TRP A 80 -12.83 10.84 7.44
CA TRP A 80 -11.99 11.96 7.87
C TRP A 80 -10.49 11.64 7.87
N VAL A 81 -10.13 10.36 8.09
CA VAL A 81 -8.75 9.88 8.08
C VAL A 81 -8.21 9.93 6.65
N LYS A 82 -9.01 9.49 5.68
CA LYS A 82 -8.72 9.62 4.25
C LYS A 82 -8.52 11.09 3.84
N TRP A 83 -9.44 11.97 4.23
CA TRP A 83 -9.32 13.40 3.94
C TRP A 83 -8.08 14.04 4.57
N LEU A 84 -7.78 13.70 5.83
CA LEU A 84 -6.59 14.20 6.50
C LEU A 84 -5.31 13.72 5.82
N PHE A 85 -5.30 12.46 5.38
CA PHE A 85 -4.19 11.91 4.61
C PHE A 85 -3.95 12.69 3.31
N GLU A 86 -4.99 12.89 2.50
CA GLU A 86 -4.94 13.68 1.26
C GLU A 86 -4.39 15.09 1.49
N PHE A 87 -4.85 15.75 2.55
CA PHE A 87 -4.35 17.06 2.95
C PHE A 87 -2.85 17.02 3.27
N CYS A 88 -2.42 16.03 4.07
CA CYS A 88 -1.02 15.90 4.42
C CYS A 88 -0.16 15.65 3.16
N VAL A 89 -0.47 14.64 2.34
CA VAL A 89 0.33 14.27 1.15
C VAL A 89 0.46 15.41 0.13
N ARG A 90 -0.52 16.30 0.07
CA ARG A 90 -0.52 17.41 -0.88
C ARG A 90 0.26 18.63 -0.38
N TYR A 91 0.18 18.94 0.92
CA TYR A 91 0.65 20.23 1.44
C TYR A 91 1.79 20.14 2.46
N LEU A 92 1.87 19.06 3.23
CA LEU A 92 2.82 18.94 4.35
C LEU A 92 4.05 18.11 4.00
N TYR A 93 4.00 17.34 2.91
CA TYR A 93 5.07 16.42 2.54
C TYR A 93 6.27 17.20 1.97
N PRO A 94 7.52 16.72 2.15
CA PRO A 94 8.68 17.35 1.55
C PRO A 94 8.66 17.19 0.03
N GLU A 95 9.35 18.10 -0.66
CA GLU A 95 9.49 18.08 -2.11
C GLU A 95 10.12 16.76 -2.56
N GLY A 96 9.48 16.10 -3.55
CA GLY A 96 9.81 14.74 -3.99
C GLY A 96 8.87 13.65 -3.47
N TYR A 97 8.11 13.90 -2.39
CA TYR A 97 7.10 12.99 -1.84
C TYR A 97 5.68 13.55 -1.87
N ARG A 98 5.53 14.82 -2.24
CA ARG A 98 4.20 15.43 -2.40
C ARG A 98 3.47 14.77 -3.56
N PHE A 99 2.22 14.40 -3.32
CA PHE A 99 1.37 13.85 -4.37
C PHE A 99 0.95 14.96 -5.32
N THR A 100 1.20 14.75 -6.60
CA THR A 100 0.59 15.53 -7.67
C THR A 100 -0.90 15.20 -7.78
N PRO A 101 -1.70 15.99 -8.53
CA PRO A 101 -3.10 15.63 -8.79
C PRO A 101 -3.27 14.24 -9.42
N ASN A 102 -2.30 13.78 -10.21
CA ASN A 102 -2.32 12.44 -10.80
C ASN A 102 -2.04 11.36 -9.75
N ASP A 103 -1.07 11.57 -8.86
CA ASP A 103 -0.79 10.61 -7.77
C ASP A 103 -1.97 10.52 -6.80
N LEU A 104 -2.68 11.63 -6.55
CA LEU A 104 -3.94 11.61 -5.81
C LEU A 104 -5.02 10.77 -6.51
N ALA A 105 -5.14 10.85 -7.84
CA ALA A 105 -6.11 10.04 -8.58
C ALA A 105 -5.77 8.53 -8.48
N GLU A 106 -4.49 8.18 -8.54
CA GLU A 106 -4.00 6.81 -8.34
C GLU A 106 -4.29 6.31 -6.91
N TYR A 107 -4.09 7.17 -5.91
CA TYR A 107 -4.50 6.89 -4.53
C TYR A 107 -6.00 6.66 -4.39
N GLU A 108 -6.84 7.52 -4.97
CA GLU A 108 -8.30 7.37 -4.94
C GLU A 108 -8.75 6.07 -5.61
N MET A 109 -8.15 5.74 -6.75
CA MET A 109 -8.40 4.48 -7.45
C MET A 109 -8.02 3.29 -6.57
N GLY A 110 -6.81 3.30 -5.99
CA GLY A 110 -6.37 2.27 -5.04
C GLY A 110 -7.33 2.12 -3.87
N TYR A 111 -7.77 3.25 -3.29
CA TYR A 111 -8.74 3.28 -2.19
C TYR A 111 -10.08 2.67 -2.56
N ALA A 112 -10.67 3.09 -3.69
CA ALA A 112 -11.92 2.53 -4.19
C ALA A 112 -11.79 1.03 -4.47
N TYR A 113 -10.66 0.62 -5.05
CA TYR A 113 -10.37 -0.77 -5.34
C TYR A 113 -10.28 -1.61 -4.06
N GLY A 114 -9.48 -1.20 -3.07
CA GLY A 114 -9.39 -1.87 -1.77
C GLY A 114 -10.73 -1.92 -1.04
N ARG A 115 -11.52 -0.85 -1.15
CA ARG A 115 -12.86 -0.75 -0.56
C ARG A 115 -13.86 -1.71 -1.20
N SER A 116 -13.70 -2.03 -2.49
CA SER A 116 -14.57 -2.98 -3.20
C SER A 116 -14.30 -4.46 -2.86
N ARG A 117 -13.12 -4.80 -2.32
CA ARG A 117 -12.77 -6.20 -2.02
C ARG A 117 -13.60 -6.74 -0.86
N GLU A 118 -14.14 -7.95 -0.97
CA GLU A 118 -14.94 -8.58 0.09
C GLU A 118 -14.09 -8.88 1.33
N LYS A 119 -12.90 -9.46 1.12
CA LYS A 119 -11.96 -9.74 2.22
C LYS A 119 -11.26 -8.44 2.64
N LYS A 120 -11.31 -8.15 3.94
CA LYS A 120 -10.84 -6.90 4.53
C LYS A 120 -9.60 -7.06 5.40
N ASN A 121 -9.02 -5.92 5.75
CA ASN A 121 -7.90 -5.79 6.68
C ASN A 121 -6.65 -6.55 6.22
N ILE A 122 -6.31 -6.45 4.94
CA ILE A 122 -5.12 -7.10 4.36
C ILE A 122 -3.81 -6.70 5.05
N HIS A 123 -3.77 -5.50 5.63
CA HIS A 123 -2.66 -5.01 6.45
C HIS A 123 -2.41 -5.84 7.72
N LEU A 124 -3.38 -6.65 8.17
CA LEU A 124 -3.25 -7.56 9.31
C LEU A 124 -3.03 -9.02 8.89
N ALA A 125 -2.92 -9.28 7.58
CA ALA A 125 -2.82 -10.64 7.05
C ALA A 125 -1.45 -11.26 7.33
N CYS A 126 -1.44 -12.50 7.82
CA CYS A 126 -0.24 -13.32 7.82
C CYS A 126 -0.18 -14.10 6.49
N PHE A 127 0.78 -13.76 5.63
CA PHE A 127 0.93 -14.41 4.33
C PHE A 127 1.83 -15.65 4.42
N ASP A 128 1.34 -16.78 3.89
CA ASP A 128 2.17 -17.97 3.68
C ASP A 128 3.07 -17.75 2.45
N VAL A 129 4.37 -17.58 2.70
CA VAL A 129 5.37 -17.34 1.66
C VAL A 129 5.55 -18.52 0.70
N SER A 130 5.15 -19.73 1.10
CA SER A 130 5.21 -20.91 0.25
C SER A 130 4.10 -20.91 -0.81
N GLN A 131 3.03 -20.15 -0.59
CA GLN A 131 1.86 -20.11 -1.45
C GLN A 131 2.12 -19.33 -2.76
N ASP A 132 1.48 -19.75 -3.85
CA ASP A 132 1.53 -19.03 -5.13
C ASP A 132 0.87 -17.65 -5.05
N VAL A 133 1.54 -16.64 -5.59
CA VAL A 133 1.04 -15.25 -5.66
C VAL A 133 -0.35 -15.17 -6.29
N LYS A 134 -0.59 -15.95 -7.35
CA LYS A 134 -1.92 -16.01 -8.01
C LYS A 134 -3.00 -16.54 -7.07
N THR A 135 -2.67 -17.53 -6.25
CA THR A 135 -3.61 -18.10 -5.28
C THR A 135 -3.92 -17.10 -4.18
N ILE A 136 -2.90 -16.39 -3.67
CA ILE A 136 -3.11 -15.32 -2.68
C ILE A 136 -3.99 -14.22 -3.28
N ARG A 137 -3.70 -13.76 -4.50
CA ARG A 137 -4.55 -12.80 -5.21
C ARG A 137 -6.00 -13.25 -5.29
N ASN A 138 -6.25 -14.50 -5.69
CA ASN A 138 -7.62 -15.04 -5.75
C ASN A 138 -8.31 -15.04 -4.38
N ILE A 139 -7.61 -15.42 -3.30
CA ILE A 139 -8.15 -15.41 -1.93
C ILE A 139 -8.54 -13.99 -1.47
N TRP A 140 -7.78 -12.99 -1.91
CA TRP A 140 -8.02 -11.58 -1.58
C TRP A 140 -8.88 -10.86 -2.62
N GLY A 141 -9.35 -11.57 -3.65
CA GLY A 141 -10.09 -11.01 -4.76
C GLY A 141 -9.30 -9.95 -5.54
N ILE A 142 -7.97 -10.04 -5.61
CA ILE A 142 -7.12 -9.09 -6.33
C ILE A 142 -7.03 -9.50 -7.81
N ASN A 143 -7.68 -8.73 -8.67
CA ASN A 143 -7.54 -8.72 -10.12
C ASN A 143 -6.63 -7.56 -10.57
N ILE A 144 -5.46 -7.88 -11.13
CA ILE A 144 -4.48 -6.88 -11.56
C ILE A 144 -4.96 -6.03 -12.74
N GLU A 145 -5.88 -6.51 -13.58
CA GLU A 145 -6.40 -5.75 -14.72
C GLU A 145 -7.29 -4.57 -14.29
N GLU A 146 -7.83 -4.62 -13.07
CA GLU A 146 -8.60 -3.53 -12.46
C GLU A 146 -7.70 -2.49 -11.76
N VAL A 147 -6.40 -2.77 -11.67
CA VAL A 147 -5.41 -1.98 -10.91
C VAL A 147 -4.20 -1.67 -11.79
N LEU A 148 -4.31 -1.73 -13.12
CA LEU A 148 -3.28 -1.41 -14.10
C LEU A 148 -3.84 -0.38 -15.09
#